data_AF-A0A7W5TL55-F1
#
_entry.id   AF-A0A7W5TL55-F1
#
_cell.length_a   1.000
_cell.length_b   1.000
_cell.length_c   1.000
_cell.angle_alpha   90.00
_cell.angle_beta   90.00
_cell.angle_gamma   90.00
#
_symmetry.space_group_name_H-M   'P 1'
#
loop_
_entity.id
_entity.type
_entity.pdbx_description
1 polymer ?
#
loop_
_entity_poly.entity_id
_entity_poly.type
_entity_poly.pdbx_seq_one_letter_code
_entity_poly.pdbx_strand_id
1 'polypeptide(L)'
;MIAEDEDITVRAVCRRSDGVFKHATDITRNDARHGMVKAAINKQETIRTAVNRSSKKSRTELEKLVAMKNAEIAQLQADKELLIASHRAMILAVTEMGGFATWKRFFERYQATVDRLEEMRSLPEVNVITLSSRRDT
;
A
#
# COMPACT_ATOMS: atom_id res chain seq x y z
N MET A 1 -25.06 -21.58 4.50
CA MET A 1 -24.42 -22.38 3.42
C MET A 1 -23.55 -21.53 2.50
N ILE A 2 -24.07 -20.79 1.49
CA ILE A 2 -23.21 -19.98 0.59
C ILE A 2 -22.33 -18.97 1.36
N ALA A 3 -22.92 -18.21 2.28
CA ALA A 3 -22.18 -17.21 3.06
C ALA A 3 -21.15 -17.81 4.04
N GLU A 4 -21.32 -19.08 4.42
CA GLU A 4 -20.45 -19.80 5.35
C GLU A 4 -19.49 -20.74 4.61
N ASP A 5 -19.46 -20.66 3.27
CA ASP A 5 -18.74 -21.55 2.37
C ASP A 5 -18.96 -23.06 2.60
N GLU A 6 -20.14 -23.43 3.10
CA GLU A 6 -20.53 -24.84 3.29
C GLU A 6 -21.07 -25.44 1.98
N ASP A 7 -20.63 -26.64 1.62
CA ASP A 7 -21.06 -27.34 0.41
C ASP A 7 -22.57 -27.58 0.36
N ILE A 8 -23.22 -26.99 -0.64
CA ILE A 8 -24.63 -27.23 -0.89
C ILE A 8 -24.79 -28.59 -1.55
N THR A 9 -25.37 -29.52 -0.81
CA THR A 9 -25.86 -30.80 -1.34
C THR A 9 -27.26 -31.05 -0.80
N VAL A 10 -28.04 -31.89 -1.48
CA VAL A 10 -29.39 -32.24 -1.00
C VAL A 10 -29.36 -32.76 0.44
N ARG A 11 -28.35 -33.55 0.81
CA ARG A 11 -28.20 -34.07 2.18
C ARG A 11 -27.82 -32.97 3.17
N ALA A 12 -26.97 -32.02 2.77
CA ALA A 12 -26.60 -30.90 3.62
C ALA A 12 -27.80 -29.96 3.85
N VAL A 13 -28.60 -29.68 2.80
CA VAL A 13 -29.85 -28.93 2.93
C VAL A 13 -30.82 -29.65 3.86
N CYS A 14 -30.97 -30.98 3.74
CA CYS A 14 -31.82 -31.76 4.63
C CYS A 14 -31.37 -31.65 6.10
N ARG A 15 -30.06 -31.78 6.39
CA ARG A 15 -29.52 -31.63 7.75
C ARG A 15 -29.72 -30.22 8.31
N ARG A 16 -29.58 -29.19 7.47
CA ARG A 16 -29.71 -27.78 7.83
C ARG A 16 -31.17 -27.31 7.98
N SER A 17 -32.12 -28.13 7.59
CA SER A 17 -33.54 -27.76 7.56
C SER A 17 -34.27 -27.94 8.89
N ASP A 18 -33.56 -28.22 9.99
CA ASP A 18 -34.11 -28.40 11.34
C ASP A 18 -35.36 -29.30 11.41
N GLY A 19 -35.32 -30.40 10.63
CA GLY A 19 -36.39 -31.40 10.59
C GLY A 19 -37.54 -31.10 9.63
N VAL A 20 -37.50 -30.00 8.87
CA VAL A 20 -38.46 -29.70 7.80
C VAL A 20 -38.42 -30.76 6.69
N PHE A 21 -37.23 -31.26 6.37
CA PHE A 21 -37.06 -32.44 5.51
C PHE A 21 -36.50 -33.59 6.36
N LYS A 22 -37.21 -34.72 6.39
CA LYS A 22 -36.78 -35.92 7.14
C LYS A 22 -35.76 -36.72 6.35
N HIS A 23 -35.92 -36.74 5.03
CA HIS A 23 -35.05 -37.47 4.12
C HIS A 23 -34.69 -36.63 2.90
N ALA A 24 -33.53 -36.89 2.32
CA ALA A 24 -33.12 -36.27 1.05
C ALA A 24 -34.16 -36.47 -0.07
N THR A 25 -34.91 -37.58 -0.01
CA THR A 25 -36.00 -37.89 -0.94
C THR A 25 -37.14 -36.87 -0.91
N ASP A 26 -37.36 -36.17 0.21
CA ASP A 26 -38.40 -35.14 0.35
C ASP A 26 -38.11 -33.89 -0.50
N ILE A 27 -36.84 -33.75 -0.89
CA ILE A 27 -36.33 -32.71 -1.76
C ILE A 27 -36.22 -33.25 -3.20
N THR A 28 -35.68 -34.46 -3.41
CA THR A 28 -35.43 -34.98 -4.78
C THR A 28 -36.68 -35.48 -5.49
N ARG A 29 -37.74 -35.88 -4.78
CA ARG A 29 -39.00 -36.33 -5.39
C ARG A 29 -39.93 -35.18 -5.81
N ASN A 30 -39.65 -33.97 -5.33
CA ASN A 30 -40.42 -32.78 -5.70
C ASN A 30 -39.58 -31.93 -6.64
N ASP A 31 -40.01 -31.81 -7.89
CA ASP A 31 -39.24 -31.14 -8.95
C ASP A 31 -38.93 -29.67 -8.64
N ALA A 32 -39.87 -28.96 -8.00
CA ALA A 32 -39.66 -27.56 -7.61
C ALA A 32 -38.55 -27.44 -6.56
N ARG A 33 -38.60 -28.27 -5.50
CA ARG A 33 -37.59 -28.27 -4.43
C ARG A 33 -36.22 -28.73 -4.96
N HIS A 34 -36.20 -29.78 -5.78
CA HIS A 34 -34.98 -30.25 -6.41
C HIS A 34 -34.35 -29.16 -7.30
N GLY A 35 -35.18 -28.46 -8.08
CA GLY A 35 -34.78 -27.33 -8.92
C GLY A 35 -34.16 -26.19 -8.11
N MET A 36 -34.75 -25.83 -6.97
CA MET A 36 -34.20 -24.79 -6.09
C MET A 36 -32.81 -25.16 -5.54
N VAL A 37 -32.63 -26.40 -5.08
CA VAL A 37 -31.32 -26.86 -4.59
C VAL A 37 -30.30 -26.88 -5.72
N LYS A 38 -30.67 -27.36 -6.90
CA LYS A 38 -29.79 -27.37 -8.07
C LYS A 38 -29.36 -25.96 -8.50
N ALA A 39 -30.28 -25.00 -8.49
CA ALA A 39 -29.96 -23.59 -8.77
C ALA A 39 -28.99 -23.01 -7.73
N ALA A 40 -29.16 -23.35 -6.45
CA ALA A 40 -28.26 -22.92 -5.38
C ALA A 40 -26.85 -23.53 -5.53
N ILE A 41 -26.74 -24.81 -5.91
CA ILE A 41 -25.46 -25.48 -6.21
C ILE A 41 -24.74 -24.76 -7.35
N ASN A 42 -25.42 -24.51 -8.47
CA ASN A 42 -24.84 -23.81 -9.61
C ASN A 42 -24.36 -22.39 -9.24
N LYS A 43 -25.12 -21.70 -8.38
CA LYS A 43 -24.75 -20.38 -7.88
C LYS A 43 -23.48 -20.43 -7.03
N GLN A 44 -23.36 -21.42 -6.14
CA GLN A 44 -22.16 -21.63 -5.34
C GLN A 44 -20.94 -21.93 -6.20
N GLU A 45 -21.07 -22.80 -7.20
CA GLU A 45 -19.99 -23.13 -8.13
C GLU A 45 -19.53 -21.91 -8.94
N THR A 46 -20.48 -21.10 -9.42
CA THR A 46 -20.19 -19.85 -10.13
C THR A 46 -19.38 -18.88 -9.26
N ILE A 47 -19.82 -18.68 -8.02
CA ILE A 47 -19.14 -17.80 -7.05
C ILE A 47 -17.72 -18.33 -6.76
N ARG A 48 -17.58 -19.62 -6.44
CA ARG A 48 -16.27 -20.23 -6.15
C ARG A 48 -15.33 -20.17 -7.35
N THR A 49 -15.84 -20.37 -8.56
CA THR A 49 -15.04 -20.26 -9.79
C THR A 49 -14.54 -18.83 -10.00
N ALA A 50 -15.40 -17.83 -9.78
CA ALA A 50 -15.00 -16.42 -9.87
C ALA A 50 -13.94 -16.04 -8.83
N VAL A 51 -14.13 -16.46 -7.58
CA VAL A 51 -13.18 -16.23 -6.47
C VAL A 51 -11.84 -16.94 -6.73
N ASN A 52 -11.86 -18.18 -7.20
CA ASN A 52 -10.64 -18.94 -7.49
C ASN A 52 -9.86 -18.39 -8.69
N ARG A 53 -10.56 -17.89 -9.72
CA ARG A 53 -9.93 -17.19 -10.87
C ARG A 53 -9.31 -15.87 -10.45
N SER A 54 -9.97 -15.12 -9.57
CA SER A 54 -9.45 -13.85 -9.03
C SER A 54 -8.25 -14.07 -8.11
N SER A 55 -8.34 -14.98 -7.13
CA SER A 55 -7.32 -15.13 -6.08
C SER A 55 -5.95 -15.62 -6.56
N LYS A 56 -5.88 -16.62 -7.46
CA LYS A 56 -4.59 -17.17 -7.90
C LYS A 56 -3.82 -16.25 -8.85
N LYS A 57 -4.52 -15.57 -9.76
CA LYS A 57 -3.88 -14.63 -10.70
C LYS A 57 -3.60 -13.26 -10.04
N SER A 58 -4.44 -12.85 -9.08
CA SER A 58 -4.26 -11.57 -8.38
C SER A 58 -3.14 -11.60 -7.36
N ARG A 59 -2.86 -12.73 -6.69
CA ARG A 59 -1.87 -12.75 -5.60
C ARG A 59 -0.44 -12.65 -6.11
N THR A 60 -0.06 -13.44 -7.12
CA THR A 60 1.28 -13.37 -7.72
C THR A 60 1.55 -12.04 -8.43
N GLU A 61 0.56 -11.49 -9.14
CA GLU A 61 0.68 -10.16 -9.74
C GLU A 61 0.78 -9.05 -8.68
N LEU A 62 0.05 -9.17 -7.57
CA LEU A 62 0.15 -8.23 -6.45
C LEU A 62 1.50 -8.32 -5.74
N GLU A 63 2.01 -9.53 -5.49
CA GLU A 63 3.34 -9.75 -4.91
C GLU A 63 4.43 -9.14 -5.81
N LYS A 64 4.32 -9.31 -7.13
CA LYS A 64 5.24 -8.70 -8.10
C LYS A 64 5.14 -7.17 -8.09
N LEU A 65 3.92 -6.62 -8.07
CA LEU A 65 3.71 -5.16 -8.04
C LEU A 65 4.27 -4.55 -6.75
N VAL A 66 4.06 -5.20 -5.61
CA VAL A 66 4.61 -4.79 -4.31
C VAL A 66 6.13 -4.81 -4.34
N ALA A 67 6.75 -5.88 -4.86
CA ALA A 67 8.20 -5.95 -5.00
C ALA A 67 8.75 -4.83 -5.89
N MET A 68 8.11 -4.56 -7.04
CA MET A 68 8.49 -3.47 -7.93
C MET A 68 8.38 -2.10 -7.26
N LYS A 69 7.28 -1.84 -6.54
CA LYS A 69 7.05 -0.57 -5.86
C LYS A 69 8.02 -0.36 -4.69
N ASN A 70 8.35 -1.41 -3.94
CA ASN A 70 9.36 -1.33 -2.88
C ASN A 70 10.75 -1.03 -3.45
N ALA A 71 11.11 -1.60 -4.61
CA ALA A 71 12.37 -1.27 -5.28
C ALA A 71 12.41 0.19 -5.75
N GLU A 72 11.29 0.70 -6.31
CA GLU A 72 11.15 2.10 -6.70
C GLU A 72 11.28 3.05 -5.49
N ILE A 73 10.65 2.72 -4.36
CA ILE A 73 10.76 3.48 -3.12
C ILE A 73 12.21 3.52 -2.62
N ALA A 74 12.91 2.38 -2.62
CA ALA A 74 14.30 2.32 -2.19
C ALA A 74 15.21 3.18 -3.08
N GLN A 75 15.00 3.17 -4.40
CA GLN A 75 15.73 4.02 -5.33
C GLN A 75 15.47 5.51 -5.07
N LEU A 76 14.20 5.91 -4.93
CA LEU A 76 13.84 7.30 -4.67
C LEU A 76 14.40 7.81 -3.34
N GLN A 77 14.50 6.96 -2.32
CA GLN A 77 15.13 7.30 -1.05
C GLN A 77 16.64 7.51 -1.22
N ALA A 78 17.33 6.66 -1.98
CA ALA A 78 18.75 6.83 -2.28
C ALA A 78 19.02 8.12 -3.07
N ASP A 79 18.19 8.41 -4.08
CA ASP A 79 18.31 9.63 -4.88
C ASP A 79 18.07 10.89 -4.04
N LYS A 80 17.10 10.85 -3.11
CA LYS A 80 16.85 11.94 -2.16
C LYS A 80 18.07 12.21 -1.28
N GLU A 81 18.67 11.19 -0.70
CA GLU A 81 19.87 11.34 0.14
C GLU A 81 21.05 11.91 -0.65
N LEU A 82 21.26 11.42 -1.88
CA LEU A 82 22.28 11.95 -2.78
C LEU A 82 22.06 13.43 -3.08
N LEU A 83 20.81 13.83 -3.37
CA LEU A 83 20.46 15.21 -3.67
C LEU A 83 20.67 16.11 -2.45
N ILE A 84 20.32 15.65 -1.24
CA ILE A 84 20.57 16.38 0.02
C ILE A 84 22.07 16.56 0.24
N ALA A 85 22.87 15.51 0.07
CA ALA A 85 24.32 15.57 0.20
C ALA A 85 24.93 16.57 -0.79
N SER A 86 24.48 16.55 -2.05
CA SER A 86 24.89 17.49 -3.09
C SER A 86 24.57 18.94 -2.72
N HIS A 87 23.35 19.22 -2.24
CA HIS A 87 22.95 20.56 -1.82
C HIS A 87 23.76 21.06 -0.61
N ARG A 88 24.01 20.20 0.38
CA ARG A 88 24.86 20.55 1.52
C ARG A 88 26.28 20.91 1.09
N ALA A 89 26.87 20.13 0.17
CA ALA A 89 28.19 20.43 -0.39
C ALA A 89 28.21 21.77 -1.14
N MET A 90 27.17 22.07 -1.94
CA MET A 90 27.03 23.36 -2.61
C MET A 90 26.94 24.53 -1.63
N ILE A 91 26.11 24.41 -0.58
CA ILE A 91 25.98 25.46 0.44
C ILE A 91 27.33 25.72 1.10
N LEU A 92 28.04 24.67 1.51
CA LEU A 92 29.38 24.78 2.10
C LEU A 92 30.36 25.50 1.16
N ALA A 93 30.43 25.08 -0.11
CA ALA A 93 31.30 25.72 -1.11
C ALA A 93 30.99 27.21 -1.30
N VAL A 94 29.70 27.60 -1.37
CA VAL A 94 29.31 29.01 -1.50
C VAL A 94 29.64 29.80 -0.23
N THR A 95 29.51 29.20 0.96
CA THR A 95 29.90 29.86 2.21
C THR A 95 31.40 30.09 2.30
N GLU A 96 32.23 29.14 1.84
CA GLU A 96 33.69 29.30 1.77
C GLU A 96 34.12 30.38 0.77
N MET A 97 33.41 30.52 -0.35
CA MET A 97 33.74 31.49 -1.40
C MET A 97 33.35 32.94 -1.11
N GLY A 98 32.38 33.22 -0.23
CA GLY A 98 31.90 34.60 -0.07
C GLY A 98 30.90 34.84 1.06
N GLY A 99 30.78 33.92 2.02
CA GLY A 99 29.92 34.05 3.19
C GLY A 99 28.42 34.17 2.91
N PHE A 100 27.66 34.50 3.96
CA PHE A 100 26.19 34.51 3.95
C PHE A 100 25.58 35.50 2.93
N ALA A 101 26.23 36.62 2.63
CA ALA A 101 25.73 37.61 1.68
C ALA A 101 25.71 37.07 0.24
N THR A 102 26.75 36.33 -0.16
CA THR A 102 26.84 35.69 -1.48
C THR A 102 25.86 34.52 -1.58
N TRP A 103 25.75 33.74 -0.50
CA TRP A 103 24.77 32.67 -0.37
C TRP A 103 23.34 33.18 -0.56
N LYS A 104 22.94 34.23 0.18
CA LYS A 104 21.59 34.81 0.11
C LYS A 104 21.24 35.26 -1.31
N ARG A 105 22.16 35.94 -2.00
CA ARG A 105 21.95 36.42 -3.38
C ARG A 105 21.80 35.27 -4.40
N PHE A 106 22.48 34.16 -4.19
CA PHE A 106 22.37 32.99 -5.06
C PHE A 106 21.04 32.26 -4.87
N PHE A 107 20.59 32.11 -3.62
CA PHE A 107 19.39 31.36 -3.27
C PHE A 107 18.08 32.17 -3.33
N GLU A 108 18.14 33.50 -3.46
CA GLU A 108 16.96 34.37 -3.60
C GLU A 108 15.97 33.91 -4.68
N ARG A 109 16.46 33.40 -5.81
CA ARG A 109 15.59 32.89 -6.90
C ARG A 109 14.95 31.55 -6.59
N TYR A 110 15.43 30.85 -5.58
CA TYR A 110 14.97 29.53 -5.16
C TYR A 110 14.21 29.57 -3.84
N GLN A 111 13.83 30.77 -3.35
CA GLN A 111 13.14 30.94 -2.07
C GLN A 111 11.86 30.09 -2.00
N ALA A 112 11.06 30.04 -3.08
CA ALA A 112 9.87 29.19 -3.14
C ALA A 112 10.17 27.70 -2.95
N THR A 113 11.34 27.22 -3.38
CA THR A 113 11.80 25.85 -3.15
C THR A 113 12.22 25.65 -1.69
N VAL A 114 12.86 26.65 -1.07
CA VAL A 114 13.24 26.63 0.35
C VAL A 114 11.98 26.58 1.23
N ASP A 115 10.99 27.41 0.94
CA ASP A 115 9.72 27.45 1.67
C ASP A 115 9.01 26.09 1.62
N ARG A 116 9.01 25.44 0.45
CA ARG A 116 8.46 24.10 0.25
C ARG A 116 9.19 23.02 1.05
N LEU A 117 10.52 23.12 1.15
CA LEU A 117 11.34 22.20 1.95
C LEU A 117 11.11 22.39 3.45
N GLU A 118 10.83 23.62 3.88
CA GLU A 118 10.47 23.96 5.26
C GLU A 118 9.08 23.41 5.64
N GLU A 119 8.07 23.55 4.77
CA GLU A 119 6.75 22.91 4.92
C GLU A 119 6.87 21.38 5.09
N MET A 120 7.79 20.77 4.32
CA MET A 120 8.07 19.34 4.37
C MET A 120 8.98 18.92 5.54
N ARG A 121 9.36 19.85 6.43
CA ARG A 121 10.33 19.63 7.54
C ARG A 121 11.59 18.91 7.09
N SER A 122 12.06 19.22 5.88
CA SER A 122 13.19 18.56 5.22
C SER A 122 14.45 19.43 5.21
N LEU A 123 14.41 20.61 5.82
CA LEU A 123 15.61 21.40 6.10
C LEU A 123 16.37 20.81 7.31
N PRO A 124 17.71 20.74 7.27
CA PRO A 124 18.49 20.24 8.40
C PRO A 124 18.36 21.17 9.61
N GLU A 125 18.20 20.59 10.81
CA GLU A 125 18.33 21.34 12.06
C GLU A 125 19.78 21.80 12.22
N VAL A 126 20.04 23.09 11.95
CA VAL A 126 21.36 23.66 12.12
C VAL A 126 21.55 23.97 13.60
N ASN A 127 22.26 23.09 14.30
CA ASN A 127 22.79 23.40 15.63
C ASN A 127 24.03 24.27 15.44
N VAL A 128 23.85 25.60 15.48
CA VAL A 128 24.96 26.55 15.35
C VAL A 128 25.81 26.45 16.62
N ILE A 129 26.91 25.70 16.56
CA ILE A 129 27.94 25.75 17.60
C ILE A 129 28.67 27.08 17.43
N THR A 130 28.40 28.02 18.34
CA THR A 130 29.17 29.25 18.46
C THR A 130 30.56 28.90 18.98
N LEU A 131 31.53 28.78 18.07
CA LEU A 131 32.94 28.75 18.44
C LEU A 131 33.29 30.14 18.96
N SER A 132 33.46 30.25 20.29
CA SER A 132 33.93 31.48 20.92
C SER A 132 35.28 31.85 20.31
N SER A 133 35.35 33.02 19.67
CA SER A 133 36.58 33.59 19.13
C SER A 133 37.57 33.76 20.27
N ARG A 134 38.58 32.89 20.33
CA ARG A 134 39.66 33.01 21.32
C ARG A 134 40.69 34.03 20.84
N ARG A 135 40.45 35.29 21.17
CA ARG A 135 41.41 36.40 21.31
C ARG A 135 40.77 37.37 22.32
N ASP A 136 41.37 37.74 23.44
CA ASP A 136 42.75 38.18 23.68
C ASP A 136 43.18 37.93 25.15
N THR A 137 44.45 37.55 25.36
CA THR A 137 45.53 38.30 26.05
C THR A 137 46.84 37.53 25.91
#